data_AF-A0A7Y4TPC3-F1
#
_entry.id   AF-A0A7Y4TPC3-F1
#
_cell.length_a   1.000
_cell.length_b   1.000
_cell.length_c   1.000
_cell.angle_alpha   90.00
_cell.angle_beta   90.00
_cell.angle_gamma   90.00
#
_symmetry.space_group_name_H-M   'P 1'
#
loop_
_entity.id
_entity.type
_entity.pdbx_description
1 polymer ?
#
loop_
_entity_poly.entity_id
_entity_poly.type
_entity_poly.pdbx_seq_one_letter_code
_entity_poly.pdbx_strand_id
1 'polypeptide(L)'
;MSDTAQEKLKKLTAWDTDPALTEDELDELLAAAAVEDKDGLAPLHEEWTPTYDINSAAATGWLIKAGRASSTTETEPESFYITSKIFDNCCRMAKIYRAKGKMSLSVANVANRPLGG
;
A
#
# COMPACT_ATOMS: atom_id res chain seq x y z
N MET A 1 -8.79 -4.78 20.71
CA MET A 1 -9.38 -4.91 19.37
C MET A 1 -8.22 -4.84 18.39
N SER A 2 -7.86 -5.95 17.74
CA SER A 2 -6.76 -5.96 16.76
C SER A 2 -7.22 -5.21 15.51
N ASP A 3 -6.45 -4.22 15.04
CA ASP A 3 -6.73 -3.54 13.76
C ASP A 3 -6.75 -4.59 12.62
N THR A 4 -7.87 -4.67 11.89
CA THR A 4 -8.00 -5.53 10.70
C THR A 4 -7.10 -5.04 9.57
N ALA A 5 -6.86 -5.88 8.56
CA ALA A 5 -6.11 -5.48 7.37
C ALA A 5 -6.73 -4.25 6.66
N GLN A 6 -8.07 -4.22 6.57
CA GLN A 6 -8.82 -3.11 5.98
C GLN A 6 -8.67 -1.82 6.78
N GLU A 7 -8.76 -1.87 8.10
CA GLU A 7 -8.56 -0.69 8.96
C GLU A 7 -7.12 -0.16 8.88
N LYS A 8 -6.13 -1.03 8.72
CA LYS A 8 -4.75 -0.60 8.44
C LYS A 8 -4.65 0.08 7.08
N LEU A 9 -5.27 -0.51 6.05
CA LEU A 9 -5.23 0.06 4.71
C LEU A 9 -5.87 1.44 4.67
N LYS A 10 -7.05 1.63 5.31
CA LYS A 10 -7.74 2.92 5.47
C LYS A 10 -6.81 4.01 6.02
N LYS A 11 -6.06 3.69 7.08
CA LYS A 11 -5.10 4.62 7.70
C LYS A 11 -3.94 4.99 6.78
N LEU A 12 -3.46 4.06 5.95
CA LEU A 12 -2.29 4.28 5.08
C LEU A 12 -2.61 4.99 3.77
N THR A 13 -3.87 4.93 3.31
CA THR A 13 -4.31 5.56 2.05
C THR A 13 -5.02 6.90 2.24
N ALA A 14 -5.22 7.32 3.50
CA ALA A 14 -6.08 8.46 3.84
C ALA A 14 -7.41 8.35 3.07
N TRP A 15 -8.07 7.19 3.23
CA TRP A 15 -9.14 6.72 2.35
C TRP A 15 -10.33 7.69 2.26
N ASP A 16 -10.61 8.44 3.33
CA ASP A 16 -11.72 9.39 3.43
C ASP A 16 -11.39 10.79 2.89
N THR A 17 -10.12 11.06 2.60
CA THR A 17 -9.65 12.36 2.14
C THR A 17 -9.65 12.40 0.63
N ASP A 18 -10.23 13.46 0.04
CA ASP A 18 -10.33 13.61 -1.40
C ASP A 18 -8.94 13.55 -2.08
N PRO A 19 -8.74 12.71 -3.12
CA PRO A 19 -9.71 11.78 -3.72
C PRO A 19 -10.01 10.59 -2.80
N ALA A 20 -11.28 10.41 -2.42
CA ALA A 20 -11.66 9.34 -1.50
C ALA A 20 -11.63 7.96 -2.19
N LEU A 21 -11.44 6.89 -1.40
CA LEU A 21 -11.61 5.49 -1.79
C LEU A 21 -12.86 4.95 -1.11
N THR A 22 -13.59 4.03 -1.75
CA THR A 22 -14.71 3.33 -1.11
C THR A 22 -14.22 2.12 -0.32
N GLU A 23 -15.07 1.58 0.57
CA GLU A 23 -14.75 0.34 1.29
C GLU A 23 -14.59 -0.86 0.35
N ASP A 24 -15.43 -0.95 -0.69
CA ASP A 24 -15.34 -1.98 -1.73
C ASP A 24 -13.99 -1.92 -2.47
N GLU A 25 -13.51 -0.72 -2.80
CA GLU A 25 -12.20 -0.55 -3.42
C GLU A 25 -11.07 -1.00 -2.50
N LEU A 26 -11.19 -0.77 -1.20
CA LEU A 26 -10.20 -1.23 -0.22
C LEU A 26 -10.19 -2.75 -0.12
N ASP A 27 -11.36 -3.39 -0.21
CA ASP A 27 -11.47 -4.86 -0.22
C ASP A 27 -10.91 -5.47 -1.51
N GLU A 28 -11.17 -4.85 -2.66
CA GLU A 28 -10.56 -5.26 -3.94
C GLU A 28 -9.03 -5.12 -3.91
N LEU A 29 -8.52 -4.01 -3.34
CA LEU A 29 -7.08 -3.78 -3.18
C LEU A 29 -6.44 -4.81 -2.26
N LEU A 30 -7.12 -5.21 -1.18
CA LEU A 30 -6.65 -6.27 -0.30
C LEU A 30 -6.67 -7.62 -1.00
N ALA A 31 -7.76 -7.97 -1.69
CA ALA A 31 -7.85 -9.22 -2.44
C ALA A 31 -6.74 -9.33 -3.49
N ALA A 32 -6.44 -8.25 -4.21
CA ALA A 32 -5.33 -8.20 -5.18
C ALA A 32 -3.94 -8.27 -4.54
N ALA A 33 -3.82 -7.90 -3.26
CA ALA A 33 -2.59 -7.94 -2.48
C ALA A 33 -2.50 -9.17 -1.56
N ALA A 34 -3.37 -10.16 -1.73
CA ALA A 34 -3.30 -11.41 -0.99
C ALA A 34 -2.02 -12.17 -1.37
N VAL A 35 -1.28 -12.61 -0.36
CA VAL A 35 -0.02 -13.34 -0.52
C VAL A 35 -0.06 -14.65 0.26
N GLU A 36 0.92 -15.52 0.00
CA GLU A 36 1.09 -16.75 0.77
C GLU A 36 1.18 -16.44 2.27
N ASP A 37 0.52 -17.27 3.07
CA ASP A 37 0.62 -17.15 4.52
C ASP A 37 1.94 -17.72 5.06
N LYS A 38 2.10 -17.70 6.37
CA LYS A 38 3.29 -18.21 7.07
C LYS A 38 3.54 -19.71 6.83
N ASP A 39 2.51 -20.46 6.45
CA ASP A 39 2.54 -21.90 6.22
C ASP A 39 2.76 -22.20 4.72
N GLY A 40 2.94 -21.16 3.89
CA GLY A 40 3.16 -21.26 2.45
C GLY A 40 1.89 -21.55 1.65
N LEU A 41 0.72 -21.36 2.25
CA LEU A 41 -0.55 -21.59 1.58
C LEU A 41 -0.93 -20.36 0.75
N ALA A 42 -1.31 -20.59 -0.51
CA ALA A 42 -1.78 -19.53 -1.39
C ALA A 42 -3.24 -19.12 -1.05
N PRO A 43 -3.68 -17.91 -1.41
CA PRO A 43 -5.03 -17.41 -1.07
C PRO A 43 -6.23 -18.25 -1.54
N LEU A 44 -6.02 -19.14 -2.51
CA LEU A 44 -7.05 -20.07 -3.00
C LEU A 44 -7.14 -21.37 -2.17
N HIS A 45 -6.23 -21.58 -1.23
CA HIS A 45 -6.22 -22.75 -0.36
C HIS A 45 -7.23 -22.57 0.79
N GLU A 46 -7.99 -23.61 1.12
CA GLU A 46 -9.07 -23.53 2.12
C GLU A 46 -8.57 -23.18 3.53
N GLU A 47 -7.37 -23.66 3.88
CA GLU A 47 -6.74 -23.41 5.17
C GLU A 47 -5.88 -22.12 5.19
N TRP A 48 -5.90 -21.34 4.11
CA TRP A 48 -5.12 -20.11 4.03
C TRP A 48 -5.55 -19.11 5.10
N THR A 49 -4.57 -18.62 5.85
CA THR A 49 -4.78 -17.54 6.79
C THR A 49 -4.68 -16.19 6.08
N PRO A 50 -5.70 -15.31 6.15
CA PRO A 50 -5.70 -14.01 5.47
C PRO A 50 -4.41 -13.20 5.71
N THR A 51 -3.56 -13.16 4.68
CA THR A 51 -2.24 -12.54 4.72
C THR A 51 -2.09 -11.65 3.49
N TYR A 52 -1.77 -10.37 3.73
CA TYR A 52 -1.82 -9.36 2.69
C TYR A 52 -0.54 -8.52 2.68
N ASP A 53 -0.05 -8.17 1.48
CA ASP A 53 0.92 -7.10 1.32
C ASP A 53 0.21 -5.74 1.39
N ILE A 54 0.04 -5.26 2.63
CA ILE A 54 -0.62 -3.99 2.92
C ILE A 54 0.09 -2.80 2.26
N ASN A 55 1.42 -2.86 2.07
CA ASN A 55 2.15 -1.77 1.42
C ASN A 55 1.89 -1.76 -0.09
N SER A 56 1.81 -2.93 -0.72
CA SER A 56 1.41 -3.05 -2.13
C SER A 56 -0.02 -2.54 -2.35
N ALA A 57 -0.97 -2.97 -1.51
CA ALA A 57 -2.36 -2.48 -1.55
C ALA A 57 -2.42 -0.95 -1.39
N ALA A 58 -1.70 -0.39 -0.41
CA ALA A 58 -1.65 1.05 -0.19
C ALA A 58 -1.05 1.79 -1.38
N ALA A 59 0.02 1.27 -1.98
CA ALA A 59 0.65 1.87 -3.15
C ALA A 59 -0.33 1.97 -4.33
N THR A 60 -1.09 0.90 -4.58
CA THR A 60 -2.11 0.87 -5.63
C THR A 60 -3.28 1.80 -5.31
N GLY A 61 -3.74 1.86 -4.05
CA GLY A 61 -4.78 2.81 -3.62
C GLY A 61 -4.38 4.27 -3.88
N TRP A 62 -3.13 4.64 -3.58
CA TRP A 62 -2.60 5.97 -3.91
C TRP A 62 -2.53 6.24 -5.43
N LEU A 63 -2.31 5.22 -6.27
CA LEU A 63 -2.35 5.38 -7.73
C LEU A 63 -3.77 5.59 -8.25
N ILE A 64 -4.77 4.91 -7.69
CA ILE A 64 -6.19 5.17 -8.02
C ILE A 64 -6.53 6.63 -7.72
N LYS A 65 -6.14 7.12 -6.54
CA LYS A 65 -6.31 8.53 -6.16
C LYS A 65 -5.61 9.48 -7.12
N ALA A 66 -4.39 9.16 -7.55
CA ALA A 66 -3.69 9.94 -8.57
C ALA A 66 -4.47 9.96 -9.91
N GLY A 67 -4.98 8.80 -10.36
CA GLY A 67 -5.79 8.72 -11.58
C GLY A 67 -7.07 9.56 -11.51
N ARG A 68 -7.72 9.60 -10.34
CA ARG A 68 -8.87 10.48 -10.07
C ARG A 68 -8.46 11.95 -10.17
N ALA A 69 -7.41 12.35 -9.45
CA ALA A 69 -6.90 13.72 -9.48
C ALA A 69 -6.49 14.18 -10.90
N SER A 70 -5.91 13.29 -11.72
CA SER A 70 -5.57 13.62 -13.11
C SER A 70 -6.78 13.72 -14.05
N SER A 71 -7.87 13.05 -13.72
CA SER A 71 -9.10 13.04 -14.52
C SER A 71 -10.04 14.19 -14.19
N THR A 72 -9.79 14.90 -13.08
CA THR A 72 -10.53 16.11 -12.72
C THR A 72 -10.26 17.19 -13.76
N THR A 73 -11.17 17.30 -14.72
CA THR A 73 -11.17 18.39 -15.70
C THR A 73 -11.54 19.67 -14.97
N GLU A 74 -10.63 20.61 -14.96
CA GLU A 74 -10.80 21.85 -14.23
C GLU A 74 -11.78 22.76 -14.95
N THR A 75 -12.90 23.03 -14.28
CA THR A 75 -13.87 24.04 -14.71
C THR A 75 -13.47 25.45 -14.29
N GLU A 76 -12.54 25.59 -13.34
CA GLU A 76 -12.07 26.88 -12.82
C GLU A 76 -10.54 27.00 -12.85
N PRO A 77 -9.98 28.10 -13.39
CA PRO A 77 -8.53 28.30 -13.52
C PRO A 77 -7.74 28.22 -12.20
N GLU A 78 -8.37 28.54 -11.06
CA GLU A 78 -7.71 28.48 -9.74
C GLU A 78 -7.59 27.06 -9.19
N SER A 79 -8.37 26.11 -9.71
CA SER A 79 -8.33 24.71 -9.28
C SER A 79 -7.11 23.94 -9.84
N PHE A 80 -6.48 24.42 -10.92
CA PHE A 80 -5.30 23.81 -11.57
C PHE A 80 -4.13 23.53 -10.64
N TYR A 81 -3.86 24.54 -9.81
CA TYR A 81 -2.73 24.46 -8.91
C TYR A 81 -2.98 23.46 -7.77
N ILE A 82 -4.25 23.24 -7.42
CA ILE A 82 -4.66 22.35 -6.33
C ILE A 82 -4.69 20.90 -6.82
N THR A 83 -5.32 20.63 -7.96
CA THR A 83 -5.38 19.30 -8.60
C THR A 83 -3.98 18.74 -8.86
N SER A 84 -3.09 19.57 -9.41
CA SER A 84 -1.69 19.20 -9.69
C SER A 84 -0.93 18.80 -8.42
N LYS A 85 -1.10 19.51 -7.31
CA LYS A 85 -0.46 19.17 -6.02
C LYS A 85 -0.99 17.87 -5.43
N ILE A 86 -2.29 17.64 -5.54
CA ILE A 86 -2.94 16.41 -5.07
C ILE A 86 -2.41 15.23 -5.87
N PHE A 87 -2.35 15.35 -7.21
CA PHE A 87 -1.76 14.34 -8.09
C PHE A 87 -0.31 14.02 -7.68
N ASP A 88 0.54 15.04 -7.56
CA ASP A 88 1.94 14.88 -7.17
C ASP A 88 2.11 14.21 -5.81
N ASN A 89 1.26 14.58 -4.84
CA ASN A 89 1.22 13.96 -3.52
C ASN A 89 0.88 12.47 -3.64
N CYS A 90 -0.21 12.14 -4.34
CA CYS A 90 -0.66 10.76 -4.51
C CYS A 90 0.42 9.90 -5.20
N CYS A 91 1.05 10.40 -6.26
CA CYS A 91 2.16 9.71 -6.92
C CYS A 91 3.37 9.52 -5.98
N ARG A 92 3.69 10.51 -5.13
CA ARG A 92 4.76 10.39 -4.15
C ARG A 92 4.44 9.32 -3.10
N MET A 93 3.23 9.31 -2.57
CA MET A 93 2.81 8.32 -1.57
C MET A 93 2.82 6.90 -2.15
N ALA A 94 2.33 6.72 -3.38
CA ALA A 94 2.42 5.44 -4.09
C ALA A 94 3.86 4.93 -4.19
N LYS A 95 4.81 5.80 -4.54
CA LYS A 95 6.24 5.46 -4.59
C LYS A 95 6.80 5.04 -3.23
N ILE A 96 6.45 5.77 -2.16
CA ILE A 96 6.91 5.47 -0.80
C ILE A 96 6.44 4.07 -0.36
N TYR A 97 5.15 3.77 -0.51
CA TYR A 97 4.62 2.47 -0.09
C TYR A 97 5.16 1.31 -0.94
N ARG A 98 5.33 1.52 -2.25
CA ARG A 98 5.98 0.53 -3.12
C ARG A 98 7.44 0.27 -2.74
N ALA A 99 8.16 1.29 -2.26
CA ALA A 99 9.54 1.13 -1.81
C ALA A 99 9.62 0.35 -0.48
N LYS A 100 8.65 0.54 0.43
CA LYS A 100 8.61 -0.16 1.73
C LYS A 100 8.49 -1.68 1.58
N GLY A 101 7.73 -2.17 0.61
CA GLY A 101 7.64 -3.63 0.34
C GLY A 101 8.93 -4.28 -0.15
N LYS A 102 9.89 -3.50 -0.68
CA LYS A 102 11.15 -4.01 -1.26
C LYS A 102 12.34 -4.00 -0.31
N MET A 103 12.22 -3.41 0.88
CA MET A 103 13.32 -3.35 1.84
C MET A 103 13.34 -4.62 2.70
N SER A 104 13.98 -5.68 2.20
CA SER A 104 14.47 -6.77 3.04
C SER A 104 15.87 -6.40 3.56
N LEU A 105 15.96 -6.03 4.84
CA LEU A 105 17.25 -5.86 5.51
C LEU A 105 17.74 -7.23 5.98
N SER A 106 18.65 -7.83 5.23
CA SER A 106 19.43 -8.97 5.72
C SER A 106 20.42 -8.46 6.78
N VAL A 107 20.11 -8.69 8.05
CA VAL A 107 21.10 -8.52 9.13
C VAL A 107 21.99 -9.75 9.10
N ALA A 108 23.14 -9.64 8.44
CA ALA A 108 24.20 -10.64 8.59
C ALA A 108 24.67 -10.62 10.04
N ASN A 109 24.26 -11.62 10.83
CA ASN A 109 24.77 -11.81 12.18
C ASN A 109 26.24 -12.21 12.07
N VAL A 110 27.16 -11.28 12.31
CA VAL A 110 28.60 -11.55 12.41
C VAL A 110 28.84 -12.27 13.74
N ALA A 111 28.51 -13.55 13.79
CA ALA A 111 28.88 -14.43 14.89
C ALA A 111 30.35 -14.83 14.72
N ASN A 112 31.20 -14.15 15.49
CA ASN A 112 32.38 -14.68 16.19
C ASN A 112 33.23 -15.73 15.42
N ARG A 113 34.27 -15.28 14.69
CA ARG A 113 35.37 -16.19 14.32
C ARG A 113 36.27 -16.40 15.54
N PRO A 114 36.47 -17.63 16.04
CA PRO A 114 37.55 -17.88 16.97
C PRO A 114 38.88 -17.73 16.21
N LEU A 115 39.76 -16.86 16.73
CA LEU A 115 41.16 -16.84 16.35
C LEU A 115 41.81 -18.08 16.97
N GLY A 116 41.87 -19.17 16.21
CA GLY A 116 42.67 -20.34 16.54
C GLY A 116 43.89 -20.42 15.64
N GLY A 117 45.08 -20.53 16.24
CA GLY A 117 46.36 -20.78 15.57
C GLY A 117 47.49 -19.96 16.16
#